data_AF-A0A7J3WZ17-F1
#
_entry.id   AF-A0A7J3WZ17-F1
#
_cell.length_a   1.000
_cell.length_b   1.000
_cell.length_c   1.000
_cell.angle_alpha   90.00
_cell.angle_beta   90.00
_cell.angle_gamma   90.00
#
_symmetry.space_group_name_H-M   'P 1'
#
loop_
_entity.id
_entity.type
_entity.pdbx_description
1 polymer ?
#
loop_
_entity_poly.entity_id
_entity_poly.type
_entity_poly.pdbx_seq_one_letter_code
_entity_poly.pdbx_strand_id
1 'polypeptide(L)'
;MKIGKSTLTVVIIVLLLIITGFLMSNAITKVWSSWVDYDPPINVKVYLKPDYNYPRIAEYVIIVLVDGARPDIIDKVGGEGFSFLKEEGALFSNAYALPPTYSIPARAAISTGLPHEISGVTSNWYNRGVLDIPSIFSLAKIYGLKTGAIGDSSISMLFKDYLDTYIEIPETSGHMKKSTEEAVKIITSGELPNILWVGFADVDEAGHSHGALSSRYEEAIAEASQSIMKIIEALKLRGMDDKTVLIVLSDHGHLDKGGHGGDELEVRWIYLSIMGPSINKNVILNTDIYYTSIASTIAFILGLPPELISYGPPLSDAFSEDELPSLAMYELGLALNYGYHLKDLFTRLGLNSYVERTDDYLAIFEKIKASNTVDVSSITEYYMKLSRLYEDCKKELISRDAGVRVFSTMLVGLIAWAPTVTLCYFTRKSLWKPLISGFIGFIAFWASFIYLFRYIPTMSSVNSLDSYIESIMASTLISIIVSSVVMVSVISIKDERKTLLSITPILLIISLSSIIILVMGVLYGFIVKFPFPDWSLAYLYYTSLLNEMFLALFNGLMPLLVFIGLTLKTKISKINKAVYESKHCPECGHLNKDVKGEDYSDFGDVV
;
A
#
# COMPACT_ATOMS: atom_id res chain seq x y z
N MET A 1 -25.12 -49.00 -0.96
CA MET A 1 -24.28 -48.43 -2.04
C MET A 1 -22.84 -48.39 -1.56
N LYS A 2 -21.92 -49.20 -2.10
CA LYS A 2 -20.48 -49.09 -1.78
C LYS A 2 -19.93 -47.89 -2.56
N ILE A 3 -19.57 -46.82 -1.87
CA ILE A 3 -18.83 -45.71 -2.49
C ILE A 3 -17.48 -46.28 -2.94
N GLY A 4 -17.16 -46.18 -4.23
CA GLY A 4 -15.88 -46.64 -4.76
C GLY A 4 -14.73 -45.84 -4.13
N LYS A 5 -13.57 -46.46 -3.91
CA LYS A 5 -12.39 -45.80 -3.30
C LYS A 5 -12.05 -44.49 -4.01
N SER A 6 -12.18 -44.44 -5.34
CA SER A 6 -11.98 -43.25 -6.18
C SER A 6 -12.93 -42.11 -5.83
N THR A 7 -14.22 -42.40 -5.62
CA THR A 7 -15.25 -41.41 -5.25
C THR A 7 -15.01 -40.85 -3.85
N LEU A 8 -14.62 -41.70 -2.89
CA LEU A 8 -14.29 -41.26 -1.54
C LEU A 8 -13.07 -40.32 -1.54
N THR A 9 -12.04 -40.63 -2.34
CA THR A 9 -10.85 -39.77 -2.48
C THR A 9 -11.20 -38.40 -3.06
N VAL A 10 -12.06 -38.32 -4.08
CA VAL A 10 -12.49 -37.04 -4.67
C VAL A 10 -13.28 -36.20 -3.67
N VAL A 11 -14.21 -36.80 -2.94
CA VAL A 11 -14.98 -36.11 -1.88
C VAL A 11 -14.06 -35.56 -0.80
N ILE A 12 -13.06 -36.34 -0.36
CA ILE A 12 -12.06 -35.88 0.62
C ILE A 12 -11.27 -34.69 0.09
N ILE A 13 -10.80 -34.73 -1.16
CA ILE A 13 -10.05 -33.63 -1.79
C ILE A 13 -10.90 -32.35 -1.83
N VAL A 14 -12.17 -32.45 -2.21
CA VAL A 14 -13.09 -31.29 -2.28
C VAL A 14 -13.35 -30.70 -0.89
N LEU A 15 -13.58 -31.54 0.12
CA LEU A 15 -13.74 -31.08 1.51
C LEU A 15 -12.47 -30.37 2.02
N LEU A 16 -11.29 -30.91 1.69
CA LEU A 16 -10.01 -30.26 2.02
C LEU A 16 -9.90 -28.89 1.34
N LEU A 17 -10.31 -28.74 0.08
CA LEU A 17 -10.27 -27.45 -0.63
C LEU A 17 -11.24 -26.41 -0.04
N ILE A 18 -12.44 -26.83 0.39
CA ILE A 18 -13.39 -25.95 1.09
C ILE A 18 -12.82 -25.50 2.44
N ILE A 19 -12.26 -26.43 3.23
CA ILE A 19 -11.63 -26.12 4.52
C ILE A 19 -10.44 -25.18 4.30
N THR A 20 -9.60 -25.43 3.30
CA THR A 20 -8.49 -24.56 2.92
C THR A 20 -8.97 -23.16 2.57
N GLY A 21 -10.02 -23.03 1.73
CA GLY A 21 -10.60 -21.73 1.39
C GLY A 21 -11.11 -20.96 2.61
N PHE A 22 -11.79 -21.64 3.55
CA PHE A 22 -12.24 -21.03 4.81
C PHE A 22 -11.07 -20.58 5.70
N LEU A 23 -10.03 -21.41 5.84
CA LEU A 23 -8.83 -21.06 6.61
C LEU A 23 -8.09 -19.86 5.99
N MET A 24 -7.99 -19.81 4.66
CA MET A 24 -7.37 -18.70 3.93
C MET A 24 -8.16 -17.41 4.05
N SER A 25 -9.49 -17.46 3.94
CA SER A 25 -10.35 -16.29 4.17
C SER A 25 -10.14 -15.71 5.57
N ASN A 26 -10.12 -16.56 6.60
CA ASN A 26 -9.82 -16.11 7.96
C ASN A 26 -8.39 -15.54 8.11
N ALA A 27 -7.40 -16.11 7.42
CA ALA A 27 -6.04 -15.60 7.43
C ALA A 27 -5.95 -14.21 6.78
N ILE A 28 -6.62 -14.01 5.64
CA ILE A 28 -6.70 -12.72 4.93
C ILE A 28 -7.35 -11.67 5.82
N THR A 29 -8.50 -11.97 6.44
CA THR A 29 -9.16 -11.02 7.34
C THR A 29 -8.25 -10.61 8.50
N LYS A 30 -7.49 -11.55 9.07
CA LYS A 30 -6.54 -11.26 10.15
C LYS A 30 -5.36 -10.42 9.69
N VAL A 31 -4.83 -10.67 8.49
CA VAL A 31 -3.74 -9.86 7.90
C VAL A 31 -4.26 -8.45 7.59
N TRP A 32 -5.44 -8.35 6.99
CA TRP A 32 -6.10 -7.07 6.72
C TRP A 32 -6.32 -6.26 8.00
N SER A 33 -6.93 -6.84 9.02
CA SER A 33 -7.17 -6.15 10.29
C SER A 33 -5.86 -5.78 10.98
N SER A 34 -4.82 -6.63 10.91
CA SER A 34 -3.52 -6.30 11.50
C SER A 34 -2.83 -5.09 10.87
N TRP A 35 -3.24 -4.73 9.65
CA TRP A 35 -2.78 -3.55 8.96
C TRP A 35 -3.68 -2.34 9.22
N VAL A 36 -4.98 -2.45 8.96
CA VAL A 36 -5.93 -1.33 9.12
C VAL A 36 -6.02 -0.88 10.57
N ASP A 37 -6.01 -1.83 11.49
CA ASP A 37 -6.05 -1.60 12.94
C ASP A 37 -4.65 -1.67 13.56
N TYR A 38 -3.61 -1.38 12.78
CA TYR A 38 -2.22 -1.42 13.27
C TYR A 38 -2.04 -0.47 14.45
N ASP A 39 -1.55 -1.01 15.56
CA ASP A 39 -1.31 -0.28 16.78
C ASP A 39 0.20 -0.19 17.05
N PRO A 40 0.79 1.02 17.06
CA PRO A 40 2.22 1.18 17.21
C PRO A 40 2.68 0.74 18.61
N PRO A 41 3.90 0.17 18.74
CA PRO A 41 4.41 -0.39 19.99
C PRO A 41 4.83 0.67 21.03
N ILE A 42 4.72 1.95 20.71
CA ILE A 42 5.19 3.06 21.54
C ILE A 42 4.21 4.25 21.46
N ASN A 43 4.00 4.89 22.60
CA ASN A 43 3.33 6.19 22.65
C ASN A 43 4.35 7.28 22.32
N VAL A 44 4.07 8.07 21.28
CA VAL A 44 4.90 9.22 20.92
C VAL A 44 4.71 10.32 21.96
N LYS A 45 5.79 10.74 22.60
CA LYS A 45 5.81 11.84 23.56
C LYS A 45 7.07 12.67 23.38
N VAL A 46 6.98 13.94 23.75
CA VAL A 46 8.11 14.88 23.78
C VAL A 46 8.94 14.63 25.03
N TYR A 47 10.27 14.56 24.89
CA TYR A 47 11.20 14.28 25.99
C TYR A 47 11.83 15.54 26.56
N LEU A 48 12.11 16.51 25.69
CA LEU A 48 12.75 17.77 26.03
C LEU A 48 11.92 18.94 25.56
N LYS A 49 11.92 19.99 26.39
CA LYS A 49 11.40 21.33 26.07
C LYS A 49 12.55 22.32 26.15
N PRO A 50 13.32 22.53 25.07
CA PRO A 50 14.48 23.40 25.12
C PRO A 50 14.10 24.84 25.44
N ASP A 51 14.84 25.46 26.37
CA ASP A 51 14.66 26.86 26.77
C ASP A 51 15.50 27.77 25.87
N TYR A 52 15.13 27.81 24.59
CA TYR A 52 15.74 28.68 23.58
C TYR A 52 14.64 29.44 22.85
N ASN A 53 14.85 30.74 22.63
CA ASN A 53 13.93 31.55 21.85
C ASN A 53 14.24 31.39 20.36
N TYR A 54 13.43 30.62 19.66
CA TYR A 54 13.57 30.40 18.22
C TYR A 54 12.93 31.58 17.47
N PRO A 55 13.72 32.40 16.75
CA PRO A 55 13.16 33.52 16.01
C PRO A 55 12.23 33.00 14.91
N ARG A 56 11.11 33.69 14.74
CA ARG A 56 10.15 33.40 13.68
C ARG A 56 10.68 33.94 12.35
N ILE A 57 10.67 33.10 11.32
CA ILE A 57 11.02 33.45 9.93
C ILE A 57 9.81 34.05 9.19
N ALA A 58 8.62 33.50 9.41
CA ALA A 58 7.39 33.96 8.77
C ALA A 58 6.20 33.98 9.73
N GLU A 59 5.25 34.90 9.51
CA GLU A 59 4.00 34.96 10.29
C GLU A 59 3.03 33.83 9.94
N TYR A 60 3.06 33.38 8.68
CA TYR A 60 2.13 32.41 8.13
C TYR A 60 2.86 31.34 7.32
N VAL A 61 2.31 30.13 7.34
CA VAL A 61 2.68 29.04 6.44
C VAL A 61 1.43 28.53 5.74
N ILE A 62 1.47 28.48 4.41
CA ILE A 62 0.43 27.84 3.60
C ILE A 62 1.01 26.56 3.02
N ILE A 63 0.33 25.44 3.24
CA ILE A 63 0.65 24.14 2.67
C ILE A 63 -0.37 23.89 1.56
N VAL A 64 0.08 23.76 0.31
CA VAL A 64 -0.75 23.31 -0.80
C VAL A 64 -0.38 21.87 -1.13
N LEU A 65 -1.26 20.94 -0.76
CA LEU A 65 -1.11 19.52 -1.11
C LEU A 65 -1.80 19.28 -2.46
N VAL A 66 -1.01 18.98 -3.50
CA VAL A 66 -1.51 18.52 -4.79
C VAL A 66 -1.52 16.99 -4.78
N ASP A 67 -2.65 16.39 -4.41
CA ASP A 67 -2.77 14.94 -4.19
C ASP A 67 -2.40 14.16 -5.46
N GLY A 68 -1.60 13.11 -5.30
CA GLY A 68 -1.22 12.21 -6.39
C GLY A 68 -0.37 12.81 -7.50
N ALA A 69 0.18 14.03 -7.35
CA ALA A 69 0.91 14.73 -8.41
C ALA A 69 2.36 14.22 -8.59
N ARG A 70 2.68 13.80 -9.82
CA ARG A 70 4.00 13.32 -10.23
C ARG A 70 4.95 14.43 -10.70
N PRO A 71 6.20 14.50 -10.19
CA PRO A 71 7.19 15.49 -10.64
C PRO A 71 7.50 15.45 -12.14
N ASP A 72 7.67 14.26 -12.75
CA ASP A 72 7.97 14.16 -14.18
C ASP A 72 6.86 14.70 -15.07
N ILE A 73 5.60 14.54 -14.65
CA ILE A 73 4.47 15.07 -15.40
C ILE A 73 4.32 16.57 -15.16
N ILE A 74 4.60 17.07 -13.95
CA ILE A 74 4.69 18.51 -13.67
C ILE A 74 5.75 19.16 -14.57
N ASP A 75 6.95 18.58 -14.66
CA ASP A 75 8.02 19.10 -15.51
C ASP A 75 7.64 19.08 -17.01
N LYS A 76 6.88 18.07 -17.44
CA LYS A 76 6.38 17.95 -18.81
C LYS A 76 5.31 19.01 -19.14
N VAL A 77 4.34 19.20 -18.24
CA VAL A 77 3.20 20.11 -18.43
C VAL A 77 3.61 21.56 -18.21
N GLY A 78 4.43 21.82 -17.18
CA GLY A 78 4.85 23.13 -16.74
C GLY A 78 3.69 23.97 -16.19
N GLY A 79 3.59 25.20 -16.67
CA GLY A 79 2.61 26.17 -16.24
C GLY A 79 3.16 27.16 -15.22
N GLU A 80 2.52 28.34 -15.18
CA GLU A 80 3.04 29.51 -14.48
C GLU A 80 3.26 29.28 -12.98
N GLY A 81 2.41 28.51 -12.30
CA GLY A 81 2.52 28.25 -10.86
C GLY A 81 3.78 27.48 -10.50
N PHE A 82 3.99 26.33 -11.13
CA PHE A 82 5.16 25.50 -10.88
C PHE A 82 6.45 26.18 -11.35
N SER A 83 6.42 26.94 -12.46
CA SER A 83 7.55 27.76 -12.89
C SER A 83 7.88 28.84 -11.87
N PHE A 84 6.88 29.56 -11.37
CA PHE A 84 7.07 30.63 -10.39
C PHE A 84 7.64 30.09 -9.06
N LEU A 85 7.12 28.96 -8.57
CA LEU A 85 7.66 28.28 -7.38
C LEU A 85 9.14 27.94 -7.52
N LYS A 86 9.55 27.46 -8.71
CA LYS A 86 10.93 27.10 -9.01
C LYS A 86 11.84 28.34 -9.10
N GLU A 87 11.36 29.43 -9.67
CA GLU A 87 12.12 30.67 -9.82
C GLU A 87 12.26 31.43 -8.49
N GLU A 88 11.21 31.46 -7.66
CA GLU A 88 11.15 32.25 -6.43
C GLU A 88 11.41 31.45 -5.15
N GLY A 89 11.75 30.17 -5.28
CA GLY A 89 11.97 29.28 -4.16
C GLY A 89 13.01 28.20 -4.41
N ALA A 90 12.98 27.21 -3.52
CA ALA A 90 13.80 26.00 -3.59
C ALA A 90 12.91 24.82 -4.02
N LEU A 91 13.39 24.06 -5.00
CA LEU A 91 12.76 22.82 -5.47
C LEU A 91 13.60 21.63 -5.02
N PHE A 92 12.98 20.69 -4.31
CA PHE A 92 13.62 19.42 -3.94
C PHE A 92 13.33 18.39 -5.04
N SER A 93 14.32 18.10 -5.88
CA SER A 93 14.18 17.17 -7.00
C SER A 93 14.08 15.71 -6.55
N ASN A 94 14.64 15.40 -5.37
CA ASN A 94 14.67 14.07 -4.76
C ASN A 94 13.81 14.02 -3.49
N ALA A 95 12.54 14.39 -3.60
CA ALA A 95 11.57 14.26 -2.51
C ALA A 95 10.76 12.97 -2.64
N TYR A 96 10.57 12.26 -1.52
CA TYR A 96 9.92 10.94 -1.51
C TYR A 96 8.85 10.79 -0.42
N ALA A 97 7.79 10.07 -0.77
CA ALA A 97 6.81 9.51 0.14
C ALA A 97 7.31 8.20 0.76
N LEU A 98 6.77 7.87 1.93
CA LEU A 98 7.00 6.58 2.60
C LEU A 98 5.93 5.57 2.17
N PRO A 99 6.28 4.31 1.90
CA PRO A 99 5.31 3.24 1.70
C PRO A 99 4.61 2.90 3.04
N PRO A 100 3.28 2.68 3.05
CA PRO A 100 2.33 2.82 1.95
C PRO A 100 2.17 4.25 1.44
N THR A 101 2.16 4.38 0.12
CA THR A 101 1.95 5.64 -0.59
C THR A 101 0.46 5.98 -0.72
N TYR A 102 -0.26 5.95 0.40
CA TYR A 102 -1.67 6.34 0.50
C TYR A 102 -1.81 7.74 1.11
N SER A 103 -2.86 8.46 0.72
CA SER A 103 -3.10 9.86 1.09
C SER A 103 -3.25 10.08 2.61
N ILE A 104 -4.08 9.30 3.32
CA ILE A 104 -4.31 9.49 4.76
C ILE A 104 -3.02 9.23 5.59
N PRO A 105 -2.28 8.13 5.38
CA PRO A 105 -0.95 7.94 5.98
C PRO A 105 0.03 9.08 5.69
N ALA A 106 0.12 9.51 4.43
CA ALA A 106 1.00 10.58 4.02
C ALA A 106 0.67 11.92 4.69
N ARG A 107 -0.61 12.29 4.75
CA ARG A 107 -1.08 13.52 5.43
C ARG A 107 -0.78 13.50 6.92
N ALA A 108 -0.89 12.33 7.57
CA ALA A 108 -0.44 12.14 8.94
C ALA A 108 1.09 12.32 9.07
N ALA A 109 1.87 11.72 8.17
CA ALA A 109 3.34 11.83 8.18
C ALA A 109 3.83 13.26 7.93
N ILE A 110 3.26 13.98 6.95
CA ILE A 110 3.54 15.39 6.66
C ILE A 110 3.29 16.26 7.90
N SER A 111 2.19 16.01 8.60
CA SER A 111 1.74 16.84 9.72
C SER A 111 2.42 16.51 11.05
N THR A 112 2.90 15.28 11.22
CA THR A 112 3.52 14.82 12.48
C THR A 112 5.04 14.72 12.42
N GLY A 113 5.60 14.53 11.22
CA GLY A 113 7.00 14.17 11.02
C GLY A 113 7.32 12.70 11.29
N LEU A 114 6.31 11.86 11.52
CA LEU A 114 6.46 10.45 11.89
C LEU A 114 6.21 9.50 10.70
N PRO A 115 6.94 8.38 10.60
CA PRO A 115 6.62 7.33 9.65
C PRO A 115 5.35 6.59 10.09
N HIS A 116 4.70 5.91 9.13
CA HIS A 116 3.39 5.28 9.29
C HIS A 116 3.34 4.24 10.43
N GLU A 117 4.40 3.46 10.60
CA GLU A 117 4.52 2.46 11.67
C GLU A 117 4.71 3.04 13.08
N ILE A 118 5.02 4.34 13.18
CA ILE A 118 5.12 5.07 14.46
C ILE A 118 3.85 5.89 14.71
N SER A 119 3.30 6.54 13.69
CA SER A 119 2.03 7.28 13.80
C SER A 119 0.83 6.37 14.01
N GLY A 120 0.92 5.12 13.54
CA GLY A 120 -0.20 4.18 13.53
C GLY A 120 -1.23 4.45 12.43
N VAL A 121 -0.95 5.39 11.52
CA VAL A 121 -1.79 5.67 10.35
C VAL A 121 -1.17 5.02 9.14
N THR A 122 -1.69 3.85 8.78
CA THR A 122 -1.07 2.94 7.82
C THR A 122 -1.93 2.72 6.59
N SER A 123 -3.17 3.21 6.55
CA SER A 123 -4.07 2.97 5.44
C SER A 123 -5.13 4.06 5.27
N ASN A 124 -5.75 4.13 4.10
CA ASN A 124 -6.91 4.98 3.85
C ASN A 124 -8.19 4.46 4.55
N TRP A 125 -8.18 3.26 5.13
CA TRP A 125 -9.28 2.73 5.95
C TRP A 125 -9.15 3.10 7.43
N TYR A 126 -8.16 3.91 7.80
CA TYR A 126 -8.01 4.40 9.16
C TYR A 126 -9.28 5.13 9.62
N ASN A 127 -9.83 4.72 10.77
CA ASN A 127 -11.07 5.29 11.30
C ASN A 127 -11.04 5.42 12.84
N ARG A 128 -9.86 5.63 13.44
CA ARG A 128 -9.74 5.83 14.89
C ARG A 128 -10.01 7.28 15.33
N GLY A 129 -10.26 8.18 14.36
CA GLY A 129 -10.56 9.58 14.62
C GLY A 129 -9.29 10.44 14.80
N VAL A 130 -9.36 11.38 15.74
CA VAL A 130 -8.30 12.37 15.95
C VAL A 130 -7.02 11.70 16.42
N LEU A 131 -5.89 12.14 15.87
CA LEU A 131 -4.59 11.68 16.27
C LEU A 131 -4.19 12.24 17.64
N ASP A 132 -4.00 11.34 18.61
CA ASP A 132 -3.47 11.66 19.94
C ASP A 132 -1.94 11.56 19.99
N ILE A 133 -1.27 12.23 19.05
CA ILE A 133 0.18 12.35 18.96
C ILE A 133 0.56 13.78 18.54
N PRO A 134 1.76 14.28 18.93
CA PRO A 134 2.20 15.61 18.52
C PRO A 134 2.20 15.77 17.00
N SER A 135 1.54 16.82 16.53
CA SER A 135 1.55 17.30 15.16
C SER A 135 1.86 18.79 15.11
N ILE A 136 2.16 19.31 13.92
CA ILE A 136 2.35 20.73 13.72
C ILE A 136 1.10 21.54 14.11
N PHE A 137 -0.10 21.01 13.84
CA PHE A 137 -1.36 21.66 14.23
C PHE A 137 -1.54 21.70 15.74
N SER A 138 -1.29 20.59 16.43
CA SER A 138 -1.40 20.55 17.89
C SER A 138 -0.35 21.45 18.54
N LEU A 139 0.87 21.46 18.02
CA LEU A 139 1.95 22.30 18.54
C LEU A 139 1.63 23.78 18.34
N ALA A 140 1.21 24.19 17.14
CA ALA A 140 0.77 25.56 16.86
C ALA A 140 -0.31 26.01 17.86
N LYS A 141 -1.33 25.16 18.11
CA LYS A 141 -2.42 25.46 19.04
C LYS A 141 -1.96 25.59 20.50
N ILE A 142 -1.04 24.72 20.95
CA ILE A 142 -0.43 24.81 22.29
C ILE A 142 0.26 26.16 22.51
N TYR A 143 0.91 26.69 21.46
CA TYR A 143 1.60 27.99 21.50
C TYR A 143 0.72 29.17 21.05
N GLY A 144 -0.61 28.98 20.99
CA GLY A 144 -1.57 30.05 20.74
C GLY A 144 -1.62 30.56 19.30
N LEU A 145 -1.06 29.81 18.35
CA LEU A 145 -1.16 30.10 16.92
C LEU A 145 -2.47 29.55 16.35
N LYS A 146 -3.00 30.26 15.36
CA LYS A 146 -4.22 29.84 14.66
C LYS A 146 -3.92 28.83 13.57
N THR A 147 -4.79 27.85 13.42
CA THR A 147 -4.67 26.80 12.42
C THR A 147 -5.95 26.68 11.60
N GLY A 148 -5.81 26.35 10.32
CA GLY A 148 -6.96 26.05 9.48
C GLY A 148 -6.66 25.08 8.36
N ALA A 149 -7.72 24.48 7.82
CA ALA A 149 -7.64 23.57 6.69
C ALA A 149 -8.82 23.72 5.74
N ILE A 150 -8.54 23.54 4.46
CA ILE A 150 -9.50 23.47 3.36
C ILE A 150 -9.21 22.18 2.60
N GLY A 151 -10.21 21.32 2.41
CA GLY A 151 -10.04 20.08 1.68
C GLY A 151 -11.05 19.00 2.08
N ASP A 152 -10.76 17.75 1.74
CA ASP A 152 -11.63 16.63 2.09
C ASP A 152 -11.64 16.33 3.60
N SER A 153 -12.52 15.41 4.00
CA SER A 153 -12.80 15.06 5.39
C SER A 153 -11.61 14.47 6.16
N SER A 154 -10.57 13.95 5.50
CA SER A 154 -9.51 13.22 6.19
C SER A 154 -8.62 14.10 7.06
N ILE A 155 -8.34 15.35 6.67
CA ILE A 155 -7.57 16.27 7.52
C ILE A 155 -8.36 16.62 8.78
N SER A 156 -9.66 16.83 8.67
CA SER A 156 -10.53 17.04 9.83
C SER A 156 -10.63 15.78 10.68
N MET A 157 -10.74 14.60 10.07
CA MET A 157 -10.72 13.33 10.79
C MET A 157 -9.48 13.21 11.69
N LEU A 158 -8.30 13.53 11.16
CA LEU A 158 -7.03 13.42 11.88
C LEU A 158 -6.81 14.56 12.90
N PHE A 159 -7.27 15.78 12.62
CA PHE A 159 -6.82 16.99 13.34
C PHE A 159 -7.91 17.96 13.78
N LYS A 160 -9.22 17.65 13.68
CA LYS A 160 -10.31 18.61 14.01
C LYS A 160 -10.16 19.33 15.35
N ASP A 161 -9.66 18.68 16.38
CA ASP A 161 -9.50 19.29 17.71
C ASP A 161 -8.40 20.37 17.72
N TYR A 162 -7.50 20.32 16.74
CA TYR A 162 -6.38 21.21 16.54
C TYR A 162 -6.58 22.21 15.39
N LEU A 163 -7.77 22.29 14.79
CA LEU A 163 -8.13 23.26 13.75
C LEU A 163 -9.05 24.33 14.35
N ASP A 164 -8.75 25.61 14.11
CA ASP A 164 -9.67 26.70 14.47
C ASP A 164 -10.70 26.95 13.38
N THR A 165 -10.32 26.72 12.12
CA THR A 165 -11.20 26.81 10.95
C THR A 165 -11.03 25.57 10.08
N TYR A 166 -12.14 24.94 9.71
CA TYR A 166 -12.13 23.86 8.72
C TYR A 166 -13.25 24.09 7.70
N ILE A 167 -12.91 24.04 6.42
CA ILE A 167 -13.85 24.13 5.31
C ILE A 167 -13.80 22.80 4.56
N GLU A 168 -14.84 21.98 4.74
CA GLU A 168 -14.98 20.71 4.05
C GLU A 168 -15.37 20.92 2.58
N ILE A 169 -14.59 20.32 1.69
CA ILE A 169 -14.87 20.27 0.26
C ILE A 169 -14.85 18.80 -0.15
N PRO A 170 -16.01 18.21 -0.48
CA PRO A 170 -16.07 16.83 -0.93
C PRO A 170 -15.29 16.64 -2.24
N GLU A 171 -14.61 15.51 -2.36
CA GLU A 171 -14.03 15.01 -3.61
C GLU A 171 -15.08 14.95 -4.73
N THR A 172 -14.65 15.02 -5.99
CA THR A 172 -15.46 15.06 -7.21
C THR A 172 -16.37 16.27 -7.38
N SER A 173 -16.32 17.25 -6.48
CA SER A 173 -17.19 18.43 -6.50
C SER A 173 -16.57 19.66 -7.19
N GLY A 174 -15.50 19.45 -7.98
CA GLY A 174 -14.58 20.51 -8.43
C GLY A 174 -13.72 20.99 -7.26
N HIS A 175 -13.06 20.02 -6.61
CA HIS A 175 -12.47 20.15 -5.27
C HIS A 175 -11.42 21.26 -5.23
N MET A 176 -10.39 21.17 -6.08
CA MET A 176 -9.29 22.12 -6.21
C MET A 176 -9.78 23.54 -6.51
N LYS A 177 -10.74 23.70 -7.43
CA LYS A 177 -11.27 25.03 -7.76
C LYS A 177 -11.90 25.68 -6.53
N LYS A 178 -12.75 24.96 -5.80
CA LYS A 178 -13.38 25.48 -4.57
C LYS A 178 -12.36 25.69 -3.45
N SER A 179 -11.40 24.79 -3.29
CA SER A 179 -10.30 24.94 -2.32
C SER A 179 -9.52 26.22 -2.57
N THR A 180 -9.26 26.53 -3.83
CA THR A 180 -8.59 27.76 -4.26
C THR A 180 -9.43 29.00 -3.98
N GLU A 181 -10.72 28.98 -4.32
CA GLU A 181 -11.64 30.10 -4.07
C GLU A 181 -11.73 30.43 -2.57
N GLU A 182 -11.85 29.43 -1.70
CA GLU A 182 -11.88 29.63 -0.25
C GLU A 182 -10.51 30.06 0.31
N ALA A 183 -9.39 29.53 -0.20
CA ALA A 183 -8.05 29.97 0.21
C ALA A 183 -7.83 31.45 -0.14
N VAL A 184 -8.17 31.86 -1.37
CA VAL A 184 -8.09 33.27 -1.80
C VAL A 184 -8.99 34.17 -0.94
N LYS A 185 -10.18 33.70 -0.59
CA LYS A 185 -11.12 34.43 0.29
C LYS A 185 -10.57 34.60 1.71
N ILE A 186 -9.97 33.57 2.30
CA ILE A 186 -9.32 33.65 3.61
C ILE A 186 -8.15 34.65 3.58
N ILE A 187 -7.30 34.59 2.56
CA ILE A 187 -6.17 35.52 2.39
C ILE A 187 -6.66 36.96 2.25
N THR A 188 -7.64 37.19 1.37
CA THR A 188 -8.11 38.55 1.03
C THR A 188 -8.96 39.20 2.13
N SER A 189 -9.65 38.41 2.95
CA SER A 189 -10.39 38.90 4.13
C SER A 189 -9.47 39.29 5.29
N GLY A 190 -8.21 38.86 5.29
CA GLY A 190 -7.28 39.08 6.40
C GLY A 190 -7.49 38.11 7.58
N GLU A 191 -8.17 36.98 7.32
CA GLU A 191 -8.45 35.94 8.33
C GLU A 191 -7.48 34.75 8.22
N LEU A 192 -6.34 34.92 7.54
CA LEU A 192 -5.34 33.86 7.34
C LEU A 192 -4.84 33.32 8.70
N PRO A 193 -5.01 32.01 9.00
CA PRO A 193 -4.40 31.40 10.17
C PRO A 193 -2.88 31.27 10.00
N ASN A 194 -2.13 31.15 11.09
CA ASN A 194 -0.67 30.96 11.04
C ASN A 194 -0.27 29.70 10.26
N ILE A 195 -1.13 28.67 10.24
CA ILE A 195 -1.00 27.51 9.37
C ILE A 195 -2.29 27.32 8.61
N LEU A 196 -2.23 27.33 7.28
CA LEU A 196 -3.34 26.96 6.40
C LEU A 196 -2.97 25.76 5.54
N TRP A 197 -3.70 24.66 5.70
CA TRP A 197 -3.66 23.53 4.77
C TRP A 197 -4.67 23.73 3.65
N VAL A 198 -4.27 23.53 2.40
CA VAL A 198 -5.13 23.57 1.22
C VAL A 198 -4.91 22.29 0.41
N GLY A 199 -5.91 21.41 0.38
CA GLY A 199 -5.86 20.17 -0.41
C GLY A 199 -6.47 20.35 -1.80
N PHE A 200 -5.82 19.80 -2.82
CA PHE A 200 -6.32 19.64 -4.18
C PHE A 200 -6.40 18.14 -4.52
N ALA A 201 -7.61 17.61 -4.72
CA ALA A 201 -7.83 16.19 -5.00
C ALA A 201 -7.86 15.85 -6.50
N ASP A 202 -8.12 16.82 -7.38
CA ASP A 202 -8.47 16.57 -8.78
C ASP A 202 -7.36 15.86 -9.60
N VAL A 203 -6.09 16.00 -9.21
CA VAL A 203 -4.97 15.32 -9.88
C VAL A 203 -4.98 13.82 -9.56
N ASP A 204 -5.13 13.45 -8.30
CA ASP A 204 -5.32 12.05 -7.87
C ASP A 204 -6.60 11.44 -8.46
N GLU A 205 -7.72 12.17 -8.45
CA GLU A 205 -8.97 11.73 -9.08
C GLU A 205 -8.80 11.41 -10.58
N ALA A 206 -8.07 12.28 -11.30
CA ALA A 206 -7.73 12.06 -12.70
C ALA A 206 -6.77 10.87 -12.87
N GLY A 207 -5.83 10.69 -11.94
CA GLY A 207 -4.86 9.61 -11.94
C GLY A 207 -5.54 8.25 -11.75
N HIS A 208 -6.47 8.15 -10.80
CA HIS A 208 -7.31 6.97 -10.61
C HIS A 208 -8.19 6.66 -11.82
N SER A 209 -8.81 7.67 -12.42
CA SER A 209 -9.80 7.49 -13.49
C SER A 209 -9.17 7.20 -14.86
N HIS A 210 -8.00 7.78 -15.14
CA HIS A 210 -7.41 7.81 -16.48
C HIS A 210 -5.93 7.42 -16.53
N GLY A 211 -5.24 7.40 -15.39
CA GLY A 211 -3.80 7.15 -15.29
C GLY A 211 -2.93 8.39 -15.48
N ALA A 212 -1.72 8.35 -14.91
CA ALA A 212 -0.79 9.48 -14.88
C ALA A 212 -0.27 9.92 -16.27
N LEU A 213 -0.29 9.03 -17.27
CA LEU A 213 0.11 9.37 -18.64
C LEU A 213 -1.06 9.86 -19.53
N SER A 214 -2.23 10.12 -18.94
CA SER A 214 -3.39 10.59 -19.67
C SER A 214 -3.40 12.11 -19.85
N SER A 215 -4.03 12.58 -20.94
CA SER A 215 -4.25 14.02 -21.14
C SER A 215 -5.10 14.62 -20.02
N ARG A 216 -6.02 13.84 -19.43
CA ARG A 216 -6.87 14.33 -18.33
C ARG A 216 -6.07 14.62 -17.06
N TYR A 217 -5.05 13.79 -16.77
CA TYR A 217 -4.13 14.01 -15.67
C TYR A 217 -3.22 15.23 -15.92
N GLU A 218 -2.74 15.40 -17.17
CA GLU A 218 -1.99 16.59 -17.58
C GLU A 218 -2.81 17.89 -17.46
N GLU A 219 -4.09 17.86 -17.86
CA GLU A 219 -5.02 18.97 -17.68
C GLU A 219 -5.20 19.32 -16.20
N ALA A 220 -5.38 18.31 -15.33
CA ALA A 220 -5.52 18.53 -13.88
C ALA A 220 -4.25 19.17 -13.27
N ILE A 221 -3.06 18.76 -13.72
CA ILE A 221 -1.79 19.39 -13.32
C ILE A 221 -1.72 20.86 -13.80
N ALA A 222 -2.13 21.14 -15.03
CA ALA A 222 -2.18 22.51 -15.55
C ALA A 222 -3.15 23.40 -14.74
N GLU A 223 -4.30 22.84 -14.35
CA GLU A 223 -5.28 23.51 -13.48
C GLU A 223 -4.73 23.73 -12.06
N ALA A 224 -3.95 22.79 -11.51
CA ALA A 224 -3.25 22.96 -10.24
C ALA A 224 -2.22 24.10 -10.31
N SER A 225 -1.46 24.17 -11.40
CA SER A 225 -0.51 25.26 -11.66
C SER A 225 -1.20 26.64 -11.65
N GLN A 226 -2.37 26.77 -12.31
CA GLN A 226 -3.16 28.00 -12.29
C GLN A 226 -3.70 28.33 -10.88
N SER A 227 -4.11 27.30 -10.14
CA SER A 227 -4.65 27.44 -8.79
C SER A 227 -3.59 27.91 -7.78
N ILE A 228 -2.37 27.38 -7.89
CA ILE A 228 -1.20 27.83 -7.14
C ILE A 228 -0.93 29.32 -7.42
N MET A 229 -0.95 29.75 -8.69
CA MET A 229 -0.75 31.17 -9.02
C MET A 229 -1.79 32.08 -8.40
N LYS A 230 -3.07 31.70 -8.39
CA LYS A 230 -4.12 32.51 -7.75
C LYS A 230 -3.87 32.72 -6.26
N ILE A 231 -3.36 31.70 -5.55
CA ILE A 231 -2.98 31.82 -4.13
C ILE A 231 -1.80 32.80 -3.98
N ILE A 232 -0.76 32.67 -4.82
CA ILE A 232 0.40 33.55 -4.81
C ILE A 232 0.01 35.01 -5.11
N GLU A 233 -0.84 35.24 -6.10
CA GLU A 233 -1.35 36.56 -6.46
C GLU A 233 -2.18 37.17 -5.33
N ALA A 234 -3.00 36.38 -4.64
CA ALA A 234 -3.76 36.84 -3.50
C ALA A 234 -2.86 37.30 -2.34
N LEU A 235 -1.76 36.59 -2.08
CA LEU A 235 -0.76 36.99 -1.07
C LEU A 235 -0.09 38.32 -1.46
N LYS A 236 0.37 38.45 -2.70
CA LYS A 236 0.99 39.69 -3.21
C LYS A 236 0.04 40.87 -3.16
N LEU A 237 -1.22 40.68 -3.57
CA LEU A 237 -2.26 41.72 -3.55
C LEU A 237 -2.50 42.26 -2.13
N ARG A 238 -2.31 41.43 -1.12
CA ARG A 238 -2.45 41.78 0.30
C ARG A 238 -1.15 42.24 0.97
N GLY A 239 -0.02 42.22 0.25
CA GLY A 239 1.30 42.49 0.81
C GLY A 239 1.65 41.53 1.94
N MET A 240 1.35 40.24 1.73
CA MET A 240 1.60 39.16 2.70
C MET A 240 2.68 38.18 2.21
N ASP A 241 3.20 38.37 1.00
CA ASP A 241 4.20 37.51 0.36
C ASP A 241 5.56 37.56 1.08
N ASP A 242 5.91 38.68 1.72
CA ASP A 242 7.10 38.82 2.56
C ASP A 242 6.95 38.26 3.99
N LYS A 243 5.73 37.84 4.36
CA LYS A 243 5.37 37.32 5.68
C LYS A 243 4.90 35.86 5.67
N THR A 244 4.82 35.26 4.48
CA THR A 244 4.21 33.94 4.28
C THR A 244 5.20 33.03 3.59
N VAL A 245 5.42 31.85 4.15
CA VAL A 245 6.08 30.75 3.43
C VAL A 245 5.01 29.86 2.80
N LEU A 246 5.17 29.57 1.51
CA LEU A 246 4.33 28.65 0.76
C LEU A 246 5.11 27.36 0.54
N ILE A 247 4.55 26.24 1.01
CA ILE A 247 5.05 24.88 0.76
C ILE A 247 4.06 24.19 -0.18
N VAL A 248 4.53 23.77 -1.34
CA VAL A 248 3.71 23.02 -2.32
C VAL A 248 4.31 21.63 -2.48
N LEU A 249 3.52 20.60 -2.23
CA LEU A 249 3.97 19.23 -2.29
C LEU A 249 2.88 18.25 -2.73
N SER A 250 3.26 17.05 -3.14
CA SER A 250 2.36 15.90 -3.22
C SER A 250 2.62 14.90 -2.09
N ASP A 251 1.60 14.12 -1.75
CA ASP A 251 1.65 13.04 -0.76
C ASP A 251 2.12 11.71 -1.35
N HIS A 252 1.83 11.48 -2.63
CA HIS A 252 2.33 10.38 -3.45
C HIS A 252 2.24 10.74 -4.95
N GLY A 253 2.70 9.81 -5.80
CA GLY A 253 2.46 9.82 -7.24
C GLY A 253 1.45 8.76 -7.66
N HIS A 254 1.54 8.35 -8.93
CA HIS A 254 0.65 7.36 -9.54
C HIS A 254 1.38 6.44 -10.51
N LEU A 255 0.90 5.21 -10.65
CA LEU A 255 1.29 4.40 -11.79
C LEU A 255 0.85 5.04 -13.11
N ASP A 256 1.55 4.74 -14.20
CA ASP A 256 1.23 5.32 -15.53
C ASP A 256 -0.23 5.14 -15.95
N LYS A 257 -0.87 4.06 -15.48
CA LYS A 257 -2.26 3.67 -15.77
C LYS A 257 -3.25 3.98 -14.66
N GLY A 258 -2.76 4.54 -13.57
CA GLY A 258 -3.54 4.85 -12.38
C GLY A 258 -3.34 3.84 -11.27
N GLY A 259 -3.55 4.34 -10.04
CA GLY A 259 -3.32 3.61 -8.80
C GLY A 259 -2.02 3.95 -8.09
N HIS A 260 -2.03 3.73 -6.78
CA HIS A 260 -0.97 4.08 -5.83
C HIS A 260 -1.16 3.31 -4.51
N GLY A 261 -0.19 3.38 -3.60
CA GLY A 261 -0.20 2.66 -2.32
C GLY A 261 0.99 1.72 -2.14
N GLY A 262 1.68 1.35 -3.23
CA GLY A 262 2.85 0.50 -3.24
C GLY A 262 4.18 1.22 -2.97
N ASP A 263 5.27 0.59 -3.40
CA ASP A 263 6.66 1.02 -3.21
C ASP A 263 7.35 1.34 -4.53
N GLU A 264 6.59 1.42 -5.62
CA GLU A 264 7.13 1.79 -6.93
C GLU A 264 7.66 3.23 -6.89
N LEU A 265 8.76 3.47 -7.63
CA LEU A 265 9.41 4.78 -7.63
C LEU A 265 8.44 5.88 -8.09
N GLU A 266 7.61 5.62 -9.10
CA GLU A 266 6.63 6.58 -9.64
C GLU A 266 5.50 6.95 -8.68
N VAL A 267 5.18 6.10 -7.68
CA VAL A 267 4.20 6.43 -6.63
C VAL A 267 4.88 7.03 -5.40
N ARG A 268 6.18 6.83 -5.23
CA ARG A 268 6.97 7.38 -4.13
C ARG A 268 7.57 8.74 -4.42
N TRP A 269 7.91 9.03 -5.67
CA TRP A 269 8.54 10.30 -6.02
C TRP A 269 7.48 11.41 -6.04
N ILE A 270 7.68 12.41 -5.20
CA ILE A 270 6.71 13.49 -4.96
C ILE A 270 7.28 14.85 -5.35
N TYR A 271 6.39 15.77 -5.68
CA TYR A 271 6.77 17.17 -5.86
C TYR A 271 6.98 17.80 -4.49
N LEU A 272 8.00 18.64 -4.35
CA LEU A 272 8.21 19.45 -3.14
C LEU A 272 8.94 20.74 -3.49
N SER A 273 8.26 21.87 -3.32
CA SER A 273 8.84 23.19 -3.42
C SER A 273 8.45 24.05 -2.22
N ILE A 274 9.37 24.93 -1.82
CA ILE A 274 9.19 25.91 -0.76
C ILE A 274 9.62 27.29 -1.26
N MET A 275 8.82 28.31 -1.00
CA MET A 275 9.16 29.71 -1.32
C MET A 275 8.69 30.64 -0.20
N GLY A 276 9.35 31.79 -0.03
CA GLY A 276 8.98 32.79 0.96
C GLY A 276 10.19 33.49 1.59
N PRO A 277 9.99 34.22 2.71
CA PRO A 277 11.08 34.88 3.42
C PRO A 277 12.15 33.88 3.89
N SER A 278 13.42 34.29 3.78
CA SER A 278 14.61 33.51 4.12
C SER A 278 14.77 32.15 3.42
N ILE A 279 14.04 31.92 2.33
CA ILE A 279 14.22 30.76 1.44
C ILE A 279 15.09 31.15 0.24
N ASN A 280 16.06 30.32 -0.11
CA ASN A 280 16.90 30.52 -1.29
C ASN A 280 16.04 30.44 -2.55
N LYS A 281 16.25 31.40 -3.47
CA LYS A 281 15.51 31.50 -4.72
C LYS A 281 16.26 30.84 -5.86
N ASN A 282 15.52 30.25 -6.81
CA ASN A 282 16.07 29.65 -8.01
C ASN A 282 17.11 28.56 -7.71
N VAL A 283 16.84 27.71 -6.71
CA VAL A 283 17.71 26.60 -6.31
C VAL A 283 17.00 25.28 -6.53
N ILE A 284 17.71 24.32 -7.12
CA ILE A 284 17.28 22.92 -7.22
C ILE A 284 18.18 22.10 -6.32
N LEU A 285 17.56 21.43 -5.33
CA LEU A 285 18.22 20.64 -4.31
C LEU A 285 18.02 19.17 -4.61
N ASN A 286 19.13 18.43 -4.74
CA ASN A 286 19.13 16.99 -5.06
C ASN A 286 19.33 16.12 -3.80
N THR A 287 19.18 16.70 -2.62
CA THR A 287 19.24 15.97 -1.35
C THR A 287 18.02 15.06 -1.25
N ASP A 288 18.23 13.80 -0.91
CA ASP A 288 17.14 12.84 -0.68
C ASP A 288 16.39 13.25 0.59
N ILE A 289 15.13 13.65 0.42
CA ILE A 289 14.26 14.13 1.50
C ILE A 289 12.98 13.31 1.52
N TYR A 290 12.43 13.10 2.71
CA TYR A 290 11.10 12.57 2.90
C TYR A 290 10.17 13.63 3.45
N TYR A 291 8.88 13.54 3.14
CA TYR A 291 7.87 14.45 3.67
C TYR A 291 7.72 14.48 5.21
N THR A 292 8.41 13.61 5.93
CA THR A 292 8.54 13.64 7.40
C THR A 292 9.32 14.87 7.86
N SER A 293 10.05 15.54 6.98
CA SER A 293 10.75 16.80 7.25
C SER A 293 9.82 18.02 7.27
N ILE A 294 8.56 17.90 6.85
CA ILE A 294 7.67 19.06 6.66
C ILE A 294 7.23 19.65 8.00
N ALA A 295 6.73 18.83 8.92
CA ALA A 295 6.27 19.31 10.24
C ALA A 295 7.36 20.07 11.00
N SER A 296 8.59 19.52 11.03
CA SER A 296 9.73 20.16 11.70
C SER A 296 10.15 21.46 11.02
N THR A 297 10.08 21.53 9.69
CA THR A 297 10.35 22.75 8.91
C THR A 297 9.33 23.84 9.20
N ILE A 298 8.04 23.51 9.22
CA ILE A 298 6.98 24.48 9.54
C ILE A 298 7.13 25.02 10.96
N ALA A 299 7.43 24.14 11.92
CA ALA A 299 7.65 24.56 13.30
C ALA A 299 8.85 25.53 13.42
N PHE A 300 9.94 25.27 12.70
CA PHE A 300 11.08 26.19 12.62
C PHE A 300 10.66 27.56 12.05
N ILE A 301 9.97 27.57 10.90
CA ILE A 301 9.53 28.80 10.22
C ILE A 301 8.69 29.68 11.15
N LEU A 302 7.81 29.08 11.95
CA LEU A 302 6.90 29.80 12.85
C LEU A 302 7.53 30.20 14.19
N GLY A 303 8.79 29.80 14.45
CA GLY A 303 9.48 30.00 15.72
C GLY A 303 8.92 29.14 16.86
N LEU A 304 8.31 27.99 16.53
CA LEU A 304 7.85 27.02 17.52
C LEU A 304 9.06 26.25 18.08
N PRO A 305 9.05 25.85 19.36
CA PRO A 305 10.14 25.05 19.91
C PRO A 305 10.14 23.64 19.27
N PRO A 306 11.30 22.94 19.26
CA PRO A 306 11.46 21.62 18.65
C PRO A 306 10.84 20.50 19.51
N GLU A 307 9.56 20.64 19.82
CA GLU A 307 8.73 19.72 20.61
C GLU A 307 7.95 18.74 19.71
N LEU A 308 8.56 18.36 18.59
CA LEU A 308 8.10 17.28 17.71
C LEU A 308 9.09 16.12 17.76
N ILE A 309 8.61 14.92 17.50
CA ILE A 309 9.46 13.78 17.15
C ILE A 309 9.41 13.68 15.62
N SER A 310 10.47 14.15 14.96
CA SER A 310 10.56 14.11 13.50
C SER A 310 11.56 13.05 13.07
N TYR A 311 11.19 12.21 12.11
CA TYR A 311 12.13 11.22 11.54
C TYR A 311 12.94 11.80 10.37
N GLY A 312 12.54 12.96 9.86
CA GLY A 312 13.35 13.78 8.95
C GLY A 312 13.85 15.06 9.63
N PRO A 313 15.11 15.48 9.38
CA PRO A 313 15.55 16.81 9.80
C PRO A 313 14.75 17.89 9.04
N PRO A 314 14.72 19.16 9.51
CA PRO A 314 14.15 20.24 8.72
C PRO A 314 14.78 20.34 7.33
N LEU A 315 14.10 21.00 6.39
CA LEU A 315 14.59 21.25 5.03
C LEU A 315 15.72 22.28 5.00
N SER A 316 16.84 21.98 5.67
CA SER A 316 17.95 22.90 5.95
C SER A 316 18.49 23.58 4.70
N ASP A 317 18.66 22.80 3.63
CA ASP A 317 19.28 23.24 2.39
C ASP A 317 18.45 24.31 1.64
N ALA A 318 17.17 24.50 2.01
CA ALA A 318 16.33 25.54 1.43
C ALA A 318 16.55 26.93 2.03
N PHE A 319 17.09 27.04 3.24
CA PHE A 319 17.20 28.32 3.95
C PHE A 319 18.45 29.12 3.57
N SER A 320 18.36 30.44 3.66
CA SER A 320 19.50 31.34 3.47
C SER A 320 20.57 31.15 4.55
N GLU A 321 21.81 31.56 4.25
CA GLU A 321 22.94 31.43 5.18
C GLU A 321 22.70 32.14 6.53
N ASP A 322 21.92 33.21 6.54
CA ASP A 322 21.58 34.01 7.73
C ASP A 322 20.78 33.21 8.77
N GLU A 323 19.98 32.21 8.34
CA GLU A 323 19.16 31.40 9.24
C GLU A 323 19.90 30.19 9.80
N LEU A 324 21.04 29.81 9.21
CA LEU A 324 21.77 28.60 9.58
C LEU A 324 22.07 28.51 11.09
N PRO A 325 22.48 29.57 11.81
CA PRO A 325 22.72 29.47 13.25
C PRO A 325 21.46 29.11 14.06
N SER A 326 20.32 29.75 13.77
CA SER A 326 19.04 29.47 14.44
C SER A 326 18.53 28.08 14.10
N LEU A 327 18.66 27.69 12.84
CA LEU A 327 18.33 26.36 12.34
C LEU A 327 19.16 25.28 13.04
N ALA A 328 20.46 25.52 13.24
CA ALA A 328 21.35 24.58 13.92
C ALA A 328 20.90 24.31 15.36
N MET A 329 20.52 25.37 16.08
CA MET A 329 19.99 25.25 17.44
C MET A 329 18.65 24.51 17.49
N TYR A 330 17.81 24.73 16.48
CA TYR A 330 16.52 24.08 16.37
C TYR A 330 16.67 22.58 16.06
N GLU A 331 17.50 22.25 15.08
CA GLU A 331 17.80 20.88 14.69
C GLU A 331 18.48 20.09 15.81
N LEU A 332 19.37 20.73 16.58
CA LEU A 332 19.96 20.12 17.76
C LEU A 332 18.89 19.69 18.79
N GLY A 333 17.89 20.55 19.02
CA GLY A 333 16.77 20.24 19.90
C GLY A 333 15.92 19.08 19.39
N LEU A 334 15.64 19.05 18.08
CA LEU A 334 14.93 17.94 17.44
C LEU A 334 15.73 16.64 17.52
N ALA A 335 17.04 16.68 17.24
CA ALA A 335 17.92 15.52 17.27
C ALA A 335 17.96 14.88 18.66
N LEU A 336 17.99 15.69 19.72
CA LEU A 336 17.91 15.20 21.09
C LEU A 336 16.55 14.54 21.37
N ASN A 337 15.43 15.21 21.04
CA ASN A 337 14.08 14.65 21.21
C ASN A 337 13.91 13.33 20.47
N TYR A 338 14.38 13.25 19.22
CA TYR A 338 14.38 12.05 18.40
C TYR A 338 15.27 10.94 18.99
N GLY A 339 16.48 11.28 19.44
CA GLY A 339 17.38 10.34 20.09
C GLY A 339 16.80 9.72 21.37
N TYR A 340 16.17 10.53 22.24
CA TYR A 340 15.49 10.03 23.43
C TYR A 340 14.28 9.16 23.08
N HIS A 341 13.54 9.51 22.02
CA HIS A 341 12.45 8.67 21.51
C HIS A 341 12.94 7.30 21.05
N LEU A 342 14.00 7.25 20.23
CA LEU A 342 14.61 5.99 19.80
C LEU A 342 15.17 5.19 20.97
N LYS A 343 15.76 5.84 21.98
CA LYS A 343 16.24 5.17 23.18
C LYS A 343 15.12 4.47 23.94
N ASP A 344 13.98 5.13 24.18
CA ASP A 344 12.82 4.51 24.84
C ASP A 344 12.28 3.35 24.00
N LEU A 345 12.19 3.53 22.70
CA LEU A 345 11.75 2.51 21.75
C LEU A 345 12.64 1.26 21.80
N PHE A 346 13.95 1.42 21.66
CA PHE A 346 14.91 0.32 21.70
C PHE A 346 14.95 -0.36 23.07
N THR A 347 14.77 0.39 24.16
CA THR A 347 14.66 -0.15 25.51
C THR A 347 13.43 -1.06 25.66
N ARG A 348 12.26 -0.62 25.18
CA ARG A 348 11.02 -1.41 25.21
C ARG A 348 11.13 -2.69 24.38
N LEU A 349 11.89 -2.64 23.30
CA LEU A 349 12.13 -3.78 22.41
C LEU A 349 13.24 -4.73 22.89
N GLY A 350 13.94 -4.39 23.98
CA GLY A 350 15.04 -5.17 24.54
C GLY A 350 16.30 -5.16 23.68
N LEU A 351 16.55 -4.10 22.91
CA LEU A 351 17.65 -3.97 21.95
C LEU A 351 18.82 -3.17 22.53
N ASN A 352 19.52 -3.74 23.52
CA ASN A 352 20.56 -3.03 24.29
C ASN A 352 21.69 -2.46 23.41
N SER A 353 22.10 -3.15 22.34
CA SER A 353 23.14 -2.65 21.43
C SER A 353 22.73 -1.36 20.71
N TYR A 354 21.44 -1.20 20.39
CA TYR A 354 20.92 0.02 19.80
C TYR A 354 20.78 1.13 20.84
N VAL A 355 20.39 0.79 22.07
CA VAL A 355 20.36 1.74 23.20
C VAL A 355 21.75 2.35 23.43
N GLU A 356 22.80 1.52 23.49
CA GLU A 356 24.18 1.98 23.67
C GLU A 356 24.64 2.90 22.53
N ARG A 357 24.40 2.52 21.27
CA ARG A 357 24.74 3.37 20.11
C ARG A 357 23.96 4.68 20.11
N THR A 358 22.69 4.68 20.52
CA THR A 358 21.89 5.90 20.67
C THR A 358 22.45 6.80 21.77
N ASP A 359 22.91 6.24 22.88
CA ASP A 359 23.56 6.98 23.96
C ASP A 359 24.86 7.66 23.50
N ASP A 360 25.64 7.03 22.63
CA ASP A 360 26.82 7.65 22.02
C ASP A 360 26.46 8.91 21.22
N TYR A 361 25.40 8.87 20.42
CA TYR A 361 24.94 10.05 19.66
C TYR A 361 24.35 11.13 20.56
N LEU A 362 23.56 10.76 21.56
CA LEU A 362 23.04 11.71 22.56
C LEU A 362 24.17 12.43 23.28
N ALA A 363 25.24 11.72 23.66
CA ALA A 363 26.42 12.32 24.26
C ALA A 363 27.15 13.30 23.33
N ILE A 364 27.13 13.07 22.01
CA ILE A 364 27.66 14.02 21.02
C ILE A 364 26.80 15.27 20.96
N PHE A 365 25.48 15.14 20.88
CA PHE A 365 24.57 16.29 20.86
C PHE A 365 24.67 17.13 22.13
N GLU A 366 24.75 16.51 23.31
CA GLU A 366 24.93 17.24 24.57
C GLU A 366 26.30 17.96 24.63
N LYS A 367 27.36 17.41 24.02
CA LYS A 367 28.65 18.10 23.88
C LYS A 367 28.55 19.31 22.94
N ILE A 368 27.88 19.17 21.79
CA ILE A 368 27.65 20.28 20.84
C ILE A 368 26.86 21.39 21.53
N LYS A 369 25.78 21.01 22.24
CA LYS A 369 24.96 21.93 23.04
C LYS A 369 25.80 22.69 24.07
N ALA A 370 26.77 22.03 24.70
CA ALA A 370 27.65 22.65 25.69
C ALA A 370 28.75 23.53 25.09
N SER A 371 29.15 23.33 23.83
CA SER A 371 30.27 24.07 23.21
C SER A 371 29.89 25.42 22.61
N ASN A 372 28.58 25.73 22.49
CA ASN A 372 28.04 26.95 21.86
C ASN A 372 28.51 27.22 20.41
N THR A 373 29.19 26.27 19.77
CA THR A 373 29.61 26.32 18.37
C THR A 373 28.77 25.30 17.61
N VAL A 374 27.76 25.80 16.88
CA VAL A 374 26.72 24.94 16.32
C VAL A 374 26.81 25.00 14.80
N ASP A 375 27.21 23.88 14.19
CA ASP A 375 27.26 23.68 12.75
C ASP A 375 26.10 22.76 12.35
N VAL A 376 25.17 23.29 11.54
CA VAL A 376 24.00 22.55 11.04
C VAL A 376 24.45 21.27 10.37
N SER A 377 25.45 21.33 9.49
CA SER A 377 25.89 20.20 8.67
C SER A 377 26.32 19.02 9.53
N SER A 378 27.10 19.29 10.58
CA SER A 378 27.52 18.29 11.56
C SER A 378 26.33 17.67 12.31
N ILE A 379 25.36 18.49 12.72
CA ILE A 379 24.16 17.99 13.42
C ILE A 379 23.33 17.12 12.49
N THR A 380 23.07 17.58 11.27
CA THR A 380 22.33 16.84 10.24
C THR A 380 23.00 15.50 9.95
N GLU A 381 24.34 15.46 9.89
CA GLU A 381 25.05 14.20 9.69
C GLU A 381 24.76 13.18 10.81
N TYR A 382 24.81 13.61 12.08
CA TYR A 382 24.50 12.73 13.22
C TYR A 382 23.00 12.41 13.33
N TYR A 383 22.13 13.35 12.96
CA TYR A 383 20.69 13.12 12.83
C TYR A 383 20.41 11.97 11.85
N MET A 384 21.03 12.03 10.68
CA MET A 384 20.89 11.00 9.66
C MET A 384 21.49 9.66 10.11
N LYS A 385 22.52 9.65 10.96
CA LYS A 385 23.01 8.43 11.61
C LYS A 385 21.98 7.84 12.57
N LEU A 386 21.25 8.64 13.35
CA LEU A 386 20.12 8.16 14.17
C LEU A 386 19.02 7.54 13.30
N SER A 387 18.66 8.18 12.18
CA SER A 387 17.67 7.61 11.25
C SER A 387 18.14 6.29 10.64
N ARG A 388 19.43 6.14 10.34
CA ARG A 388 20.00 4.85 9.91
C ARG A 388 19.92 3.78 10.99
N LEU A 389 20.10 4.12 12.27
CA LEU A 389 19.92 3.16 13.37
C LEU A 389 18.50 2.60 13.43
N TYR A 390 17.52 3.47 13.22
CA TYR A 390 16.12 3.04 13.16
C TYR A 390 15.89 2.05 12.00
N GLU A 391 16.40 2.33 10.80
CA GLU A 391 16.28 1.42 9.66
C GLU A 391 17.05 0.11 9.82
N ASP A 392 18.24 0.14 10.43
CA ASP A 392 19.00 -1.07 10.78
C ASP A 392 18.22 -1.94 11.77
N CYS A 393 17.60 -1.31 12.78
CA CYS A 393 16.78 -1.98 13.78
C CYS A 393 15.60 -2.71 13.13
N LYS A 394 14.89 -2.07 12.20
CA LYS A 394 13.79 -2.70 11.42
C LYS A 394 14.26 -3.99 10.73
N LYS A 395 15.41 -3.95 10.05
CA LYS A 395 15.97 -5.11 9.32
C LYS A 395 16.41 -6.24 10.25
N GLU A 396 17.07 -5.90 11.36
CA GLU A 396 17.52 -6.89 12.35
C GLU A 396 16.33 -7.62 12.96
N LEU A 397 15.30 -6.86 13.32
CA LEU A 397 14.09 -7.37 13.92
C LEU A 397 13.30 -8.32 12.99
N ILE A 398 13.14 -7.96 11.70
CA ILE A 398 12.56 -8.84 10.68
C ILE A 398 13.36 -10.15 10.61
N SER A 399 14.70 -10.07 10.60
CA SER A 399 15.58 -11.23 10.49
C SER A 399 15.55 -12.13 11.73
N ARG A 400 15.57 -11.54 12.93
CA ARG A 400 15.50 -12.24 14.22
C ARG A 400 14.22 -13.06 14.33
N ASP A 401 13.10 -12.41 14.03
CA ASP A 401 11.79 -13.04 14.15
C ASP A 401 11.53 -14.05 13.03
N ALA A 402 12.15 -13.88 11.86
CA ALA A 402 12.07 -14.84 10.76
C ALA A 402 12.60 -16.22 11.16
N GLY A 403 13.70 -16.28 11.91
CA GLY A 403 14.27 -17.53 12.43
C GLY A 403 13.29 -18.32 13.31
N VAL A 404 12.50 -17.63 14.13
CA VAL A 404 11.48 -18.24 15.00
C VAL A 404 10.32 -18.81 14.17
N ARG A 405 9.99 -18.17 13.05
CA ARG A 405 8.85 -18.54 12.19
C ARG A 405 9.13 -19.69 11.23
N VAL A 406 10.39 -20.02 10.97
CA VAL A 406 10.78 -21.08 10.01
C VAL A 406 10.02 -22.37 10.27
N PHE A 407 9.99 -22.86 11.52
CA PHE A 407 9.35 -24.14 11.85
C PHE A 407 7.84 -24.11 11.59
N SER A 408 7.14 -23.08 12.06
CA SER A 408 5.70 -22.94 11.84
C SER A 408 5.36 -22.82 10.35
N THR A 409 6.17 -22.11 9.58
CA THR A 409 5.94 -21.91 8.15
C THR A 409 6.26 -23.17 7.35
N MET A 410 7.32 -23.90 7.70
CA MET A 410 7.61 -25.21 7.12
C MET A 410 6.47 -26.20 7.41
N LEU A 411 5.90 -26.21 8.62
CA LEU A 411 4.78 -27.07 8.97
C LEU A 411 3.54 -26.76 8.11
N VAL A 412 3.21 -25.47 7.92
CA VAL A 412 2.12 -25.04 7.04
C VAL A 412 2.40 -25.45 5.59
N GLY A 413 3.62 -25.26 5.09
CA GLY A 413 4.02 -25.68 3.75
C GLY A 413 3.92 -27.19 3.55
N LEU A 414 4.34 -28.00 4.53
CA LEU A 414 4.19 -29.46 4.49
C LEU A 414 2.73 -29.89 4.40
N ILE A 415 1.84 -29.25 5.17
CA ILE A 415 0.39 -29.53 5.12
C ILE A 415 -0.18 -29.12 3.77
N ALA A 416 0.17 -27.94 3.27
CA ALA A 416 -0.30 -27.41 1.99
C ALA A 416 0.14 -28.28 0.81
N TRP A 417 1.36 -28.83 0.86
CA TRP A 417 1.95 -29.60 -0.24
C TRP A 417 1.72 -31.11 -0.12
N ALA A 418 1.24 -31.60 1.03
CA ALA A 418 0.95 -33.02 1.25
C ALA A 418 0.03 -33.63 0.16
N PRO A 419 -1.04 -32.96 -0.33
CA PRO A 419 -1.86 -33.50 -1.42
C PRO A 419 -1.08 -33.68 -2.72
N THR A 420 -0.26 -32.69 -3.09
CA THR A 420 0.59 -32.71 -4.29
C THR A 420 1.63 -33.83 -4.19
N VAL A 421 2.32 -33.93 -3.06
CA VAL A 421 3.32 -34.99 -2.81
C VAL A 421 2.69 -36.38 -2.81
N THR A 422 1.54 -36.53 -2.14
CA THR A 422 0.79 -37.80 -2.09
C THR A 422 0.36 -38.25 -3.48
N LEU A 423 -0.13 -37.32 -4.30
CA LEU A 423 -0.52 -37.62 -5.67
C LEU A 423 0.68 -38.05 -6.52
N CYS A 424 1.80 -37.31 -6.43
CA CYS A 424 3.07 -37.67 -7.08
C CYS A 424 3.58 -39.06 -6.63
N TYR A 425 3.42 -39.41 -5.36
CA TYR A 425 3.82 -40.71 -4.84
C TYR A 425 2.99 -41.87 -5.40
N PHE A 426 1.68 -41.69 -5.63
CA PHE A 426 0.79 -42.76 -6.07
C PHE A 426 0.71 -42.93 -7.60
N THR A 427 1.07 -41.91 -8.39
CA THR A 427 0.92 -41.95 -9.87
C THR A 427 2.25 -42.10 -10.65
N ARG A 428 3.37 -42.38 -9.96
CA ARG A 428 4.81 -42.47 -10.36
C ARG A 428 5.19 -42.66 -11.84
N LYS A 429 4.40 -43.35 -12.67
CA LYS A 429 4.72 -43.68 -14.07
C LYS A 429 4.16 -42.72 -15.12
N SER A 430 3.32 -41.73 -14.77
CA SER A 430 2.62 -40.87 -15.75
C SER A 430 2.56 -39.37 -15.38
N LEU A 431 3.49 -38.87 -14.56
CA LEU A 431 3.40 -37.54 -13.93
C LEU A 431 3.98 -36.38 -14.75
N TRP A 432 4.99 -36.61 -15.58
CA TRP A 432 5.70 -35.53 -16.27
C TRP A 432 4.76 -34.67 -17.13
N LYS A 433 3.74 -35.29 -17.73
CA LYS A 433 2.69 -34.65 -18.51
C LYS A 433 1.81 -33.69 -17.68
N PRO A 434 1.15 -34.14 -16.59
CA PRO A 434 0.43 -33.24 -15.69
C PRO A 434 1.33 -32.17 -15.05
N LEU A 435 2.60 -32.46 -14.76
CA LEU A 435 3.53 -31.48 -14.19
C LEU A 435 3.82 -30.33 -15.18
N ILE A 436 4.08 -30.65 -16.46
CA ILE A 436 4.23 -29.64 -17.51
C ILE A 436 2.95 -28.81 -17.67
N SER A 437 1.78 -29.47 -17.68
CA SER A 437 0.49 -28.78 -17.75
C SER A 437 0.26 -27.82 -16.57
N GLY A 438 0.63 -28.21 -15.34
CA GLY A 438 0.53 -27.35 -14.17
C GLY A 438 1.51 -26.17 -14.25
N PHE A 439 2.75 -26.40 -14.66
CA PHE A 439 3.74 -25.33 -14.81
C PHE A 439 3.33 -24.31 -15.88
N ILE A 440 2.82 -24.78 -17.03
CA ILE A 440 2.28 -23.89 -18.08
C ILE A 440 1.07 -23.13 -17.56
N GLY A 441 0.17 -23.77 -16.81
CA GLY A 441 -0.98 -23.10 -16.19
C GLY A 441 -0.57 -22.03 -15.18
N PHE A 442 0.49 -22.27 -14.40
CA PHE A 442 1.07 -21.28 -13.48
C PHE A 442 1.64 -20.09 -14.23
N ILE A 443 2.41 -20.33 -15.30
CA ILE A 443 2.91 -19.25 -16.18
C ILE A 443 1.73 -18.48 -16.80
N ALA A 444 0.70 -19.18 -17.29
CA ALA A 444 -0.47 -18.54 -17.89
C ALA A 444 -1.25 -17.69 -16.88
N PHE A 445 -1.38 -18.14 -15.62
CA PHE A 445 -1.96 -17.35 -14.54
C PHE A 445 -1.19 -16.05 -14.38
N TRP A 446 0.11 -16.12 -14.07
CA TRP A 446 0.90 -14.92 -13.79
C TRP A 446 1.08 -14.03 -15.03
N ALA A 447 1.24 -14.60 -16.22
CA ALA A 447 1.32 -13.82 -17.46
C ALA A 447 0.01 -13.09 -17.76
N SER A 448 -1.15 -13.76 -17.58
CA SER A 448 -2.44 -13.10 -17.75
C SER A 448 -2.70 -12.07 -16.66
N PHE A 449 -2.30 -12.34 -15.43
CA PHE A 449 -2.44 -11.43 -14.31
C PHE A 449 -1.61 -10.16 -14.53
N ILE A 450 -0.33 -10.33 -14.83
CA ILE A 450 0.58 -9.22 -15.19
C ILE A 450 0.07 -8.52 -16.45
N TYR A 451 -0.56 -9.20 -17.40
CA TYR A 451 -1.13 -8.55 -18.58
C TYR A 451 -2.39 -7.72 -18.26
N LEU A 452 -3.27 -8.22 -17.39
CA LEU A 452 -4.49 -7.53 -16.98
C LEU A 452 -4.19 -6.30 -16.11
N PHE A 453 -3.29 -6.44 -15.14
CA PHE A 453 -2.82 -5.33 -14.29
C PHE A 453 -1.73 -4.49 -14.95
N ARG A 454 -1.10 -5.00 -16.02
CA ARG A 454 0.06 -4.41 -16.73
C ARG A 454 1.29 -4.15 -15.86
N TYR A 455 1.29 -4.63 -14.63
CA TYR A 455 2.36 -4.54 -13.64
C TYR A 455 2.38 -5.81 -12.77
N ILE A 456 3.45 -5.98 -12.00
CA ILE A 456 3.50 -6.97 -10.92
C ILE A 456 2.52 -6.49 -9.83
N PRO A 457 1.65 -7.35 -9.27
CA PRO A 457 0.70 -6.94 -8.24
C PRO A 457 1.40 -6.29 -7.04
N THR A 458 1.01 -5.05 -6.78
CA THR A 458 1.35 -4.26 -5.60
C THR A 458 0.07 -3.66 -5.01
N MET A 459 0.17 -2.90 -3.93
CA MET A 459 -1.00 -2.14 -3.43
C MET A 459 -1.51 -1.10 -4.41
N SER A 460 -0.63 -0.60 -5.28
CA SER A 460 -1.00 0.29 -6.38
C SER A 460 -1.99 -0.35 -7.36
N SER A 461 -2.14 -1.68 -7.31
CA SER A 461 -3.15 -2.43 -8.07
C SER A 461 -4.51 -2.55 -7.35
N VAL A 462 -4.59 -2.22 -6.06
CA VAL A 462 -5.79 -2.38 -5.22
C VAL A 462 -6.54 -1.05 -5.09
N ASN A 463 -6.85 -0.41 -6.22
CA ASN A 463 -7.65 0.83 -6.23
C ASN A 463 -9.10 0.57 -5.79
N SER A 464 -9.63 -0.61 -6.15
CA SER A 464 -10.86 -1.14 -5.59
C SER A 464 -10.72 -2.64 -5.40
N LEU A 465 -11.20 -3.15 -4.26
CA LEU A 465 -11.17 -4.58 -3.98
C LEU A 465 -11.91 -5.37 -5.06
N ASP A 466 -13.00 -4.81 -5.61
CA ASP A 466 -13.81 -5.44 -6.65
C ASP A 466 -13.04 -5.64 -7.96
N SER A 467 -12.40 -4.59 -8.50
CA SER A 467 -11.59 -4.68 -9.73
C SER A 467 -10.43 -5.65 -9.56
N TYR A 468 -9.85 -5.67 -8.35
CA TYR A 468 -8.79 -6.60 -8.01
C TYR A 468 -9.27 -8.06 -8.04
N ILE A 469 -10.43 -8.33 -7.42
CA ILE A 469 -11.07 -9.65 -7.41
C ILE A 469 -11.45 -10.11 -8.82
N GLU A 470 -12.07 -9.23 -9.63
CA GLU A 470 -12.47 -9.55 -11.00
C GLU A 470 -11.26 -9.99 -11.86
N SER A 471 -10.13 -9.30 -11.71
CA SER A 471 -8.90 -9.61 -12.43
C SER A 471 -8.30 -10.94 -11.96
N ILE A 472 -8.29 -11.23 -10.65
CA ILE A 472 -7.90 -12.55 -10.14
C ILE A 472 -8.79 -13.64 -10.73
N MET A 473 -10.11 -13.42 -10.76
CA MET A 473 -11.06 -14.37 -11.32
C MET A 473 -10.79 -14.63 -12.81
N ALA A 474 -10.54 -13.58 -13.59
CA ALA A 474 -10.21 -13.69 -15.01
C ALA A 474 -8.89 -14.45 -15.24
N SER A 475 -7.81 -14.11 -14.51
CA SER A 475 -6.53 -14.81 -14.59
C SER A 475 -6.63 -16.28 -14.17
N THR A 476 -7.44 -16.56 -13.15
CA THR A 476 -7.71 -17.93 -12.71
C THR A 476 -8.42 -18.72 -13.80
N LEU A 477 -9.43 -18.13 -14.45
CA LEU A 477 -10.15 -18.77 -15.56
C LEU A 477 -9.21 -19.06 -16.75
N ILE A 478 -8.36 -18.11 -17.14
CA ILE A 478 -7.37 -18.29 -18.21
C ILE A 478 -6.40 -19.43 -17.86
N SER A 479 -5.88 -19.44 -16.63
CA SER A 479 -5.00 -20.50 -16.14
C SER A 479 -5.66 -21.89 -16.25
N ILE A 480 -6.92 -21.99 -15.83
CA ILE A 480 -7.71 -23.24 -15.90
C ILE A 480 -7.88 -23.68 -17.36
N ILE A 481 -8.26 -22.76 -18.27
CA ILE A 481 -8.48 -23.08 -19.68
C ILE A 481 -7.19 -23.60 -20.31
N VAL A 482 -6.08 -22.87 -20.15
CA VAL A 482 -4.78 -23.25 -20.72
C VAL A 482 -4.31 -24.59 -20.16
N SER A 483 -4.38 -24.76 -18.83
CA SER A 483 -3.99 -26.02 -18.18
C SER A 483 -4.83 -27.18 -18.68
N SER A 484 -6.15 -26.99 -18.83
CA SER A 484 -7.10 -28.00 -19.31
C SER A 484 -6.87 -28.40 -20.76
N VAL A 485 -6.59 -27.43 -21.66
CA VAL A 485 -6.26 -27.72 -23.08
C VAL A 485 -4.98 -28.55 -23.19
N VAL A 486 -3.94 -28.18 -22.44
CA VAL A 486 -2.70 -28.96 -22.38
C VAL A 486 -2.96 -30.35 -21.79
N MET A 487 -3.86 -30.47 -20.82
CA MET A 487 -4.17 -31.75 -20.21
C MET A 487 -4.97 -32.69 -21.13
N VAL A 488 -5.98 -32.17 -21.84
CA VAL A 488 -6.84 -32.93 -22.77
C VAL A 488 -6.06 -33.39 -24.01
N SER A 489 -5.18 -32.54 -24.54
CA SER A 489 -4.29 -32.91 -25.65
C SER A 489 -3.32 -34.04 -25.29
N VAL A 490 -3.11 -34.28 -24.00
CA VAL A 490 -2.07 -35.18 -23.48
C VAL A 490 -2.64 -36.46 -22.83
N ILE A 491 -3.90 -36.45 -22.38
CA ILE A 491 -4.59 -37.59 -21.73
C ILE A 491 -5.87 -37.96 -22.49
N SER A 492 -5.89 -39.13 -23.13
CA SER A 492 -7.12 -39.72 -23.66
C SER A 492 -7.96 -40.33 -22.53
N ILE A 493 -9.02 -39.65 -22.10
CA ILE A 493 -9.80 -39.97 -20.88
C ILE A 493 -10.73 -41.17 -21.14
N LYS A 494 -10.34 -42.36 -20.68
CA LYS A 494 -11.18 -43.58 -20.70
C LYS A 494 -11.20 -44.37 -19.36
N ASP A 495 -10.47 -43.93 -18.33
CA ASP A 495 -10.22 -44.71 -17.10
C ASP A 495 -10.27 -43.79 -15.86
N GLU A 496 -10.83 -44.26 -14.73
CA GLU A 496 -10.91 -43.53 -13.45
C GLU A 496 -9.53 -43.09 -12.93
N ARG A 497 -8.45 -43.85 -13.22
CA ARG A 497 -7.07 -43.40 -12.89
C ARG A 497 -6.67 -42.11 -13.61
N LYS A 498 -7.30 -41.80 -14.75
CA LYS A 498 -7.05 -40.58 -15.53
C LYS A 498 -7.76 -39.35 -14.95
N THR A 499 -8.81 -39.55 -14.15
CA THR A 499 -9.50 -38.48 -13.41
C THR A 499 -8.67 -37.94 -12.24
N LEU A 500 -7.90 -38.80 -11.55
CA LEU A 500 -6.93 -38.33 -10.54
C LEU A 500 -5.78 -37.54 -11.18
N LEU A 501 -5.33 -37.96 -12.37
CA LEU A 501 -4.31 -37.22 -13.11
C LEU A 501 -4.79 -35.83 -13.53
N SER A 502 -6.06 -35.65 -13.90
CA SER A 502 -6.60 -34.33 -14.30
C SER A 502 -6.59 -33.26 -13.20
N ILE A 503 -6.42 -33.65 -11.93
CA ILE A 503 -6.36 -32.71 -10.80
C ILE A 503 -4.91 -32.32 -10.46
N THR A 504 -3.92 -33.08 -10.93
CA THR A 504 -2.49 -32.80 -10.65
C THR A 504 -2.01 -31.42 -11.11
N PRO A 505 -2.37 -30.90 -12.30
CA PRO A 505 -1.95 -29.57 -12.73
C PRO A 505 -2.43 -28.47 -11.79
N ILE A 506 -3.70 -28.56 -11.36
CA ILE A 506 -4.33 -27.63 -10.42
C ILE A 506 -3.58 -27.58 -9.09
N LEU A 507 -3.31 -28.75 -8.49
CA LEU A 507 -2.59 -28.82 -7.21
C LEU A 507 -1.17 -28.29 -7.32
N LEU A 508 -0.52 -28.48 -8.48
CA LEU A 508 0.81 -27.93 -8.73
C LEU A 508 0.79 -26.39 -8.85
N ILE A 509 -0.20 -25.82 -9.55
CA ILE A 509 -0.34 -24.35 -9.67
C ILE A 509 -0.49 -23.73 -8.27
N ILE A 510 -1.39 -24.26 -7.44
CA ILE A 510 -1.56 -23.81 -6.04
C ILE A 510 -0.26 -23.99 -5.24
N SER A 511 0.42 -25.14 -5.38
CA SER A 511 1.66 -25.39 -4.65
C SER A 511 2.77 -24.40 -5.04
N LEU A 512 2.92 -24.11 -6.33
CA LEU A 512 3.93 -23.17 -6.84
C LEU A 512 3.64 -21.73 -6.42
N SER A 513 2.38 -21.29 -6.50
CA SER A 513 1.97 -19.97 -6.02
C SER A 513 2.22 -19.82 -4.52
N SER A 514 2.10 -20.91 -3.75
CA SER A 514 2.16 -20.83 -2.28
C SER A 514 3.59 -20.64 -1.76
N ILE A 515 4.60 -20.83 -2.61
CA ILE A 515 6.01 -20.57 -2.28
C ILE A 515 6.18 -19.13 -1.79
N ILE A 516 5.56 -18.16 -2.47
CA ILE A 516 5.67 -16.74 -2.10
C ILE A 516 5.08 -16.51 -0.70
N ILE A 517 3.90 -17.08 -0.42
CA ILE A 517 3.27 -17.03 0.91
C ILE A 517 4.13 -17.70 1.97
N LEU A 518 4.80 -18.80 1.66
CA LEU A 518 5.68 -19.49 2.60
C LEU A 518 6.96 -18.69 2.86
N VAL A 519 7.56 -18.09 1.84
CA VAL A 519 8.71 -17.19 2.02
C VAL A 519 8.30 -15.98 2.88
N MET A 520 7.18 -15.35 2.56
CA MET A 520 6.67 -14.21 3.32
C MET A 520 6.17 -14.61 4.71
N GLY A 521 5.66 -15.83 4.89
CA GLY A 521 5.29 -16.38 6.18
C GLY A 521 6.50 -16.64 7.07
N VAL A 522 7.69 -16.89 6.50
CA VAL A 522 8.93 -16.86 7.28
C VAL A 522 9.25 -15.42 7.68
N LEU A 523 9.15 -14.46 6.76
CA LEU A 523 9.50 -13.06 7.03
C LEU A 523 8.55 -12.33 7.98
N TYR A 524 7.24 -12.58 7.92
CA TYR A 524 6.20 -11.85 8.67
C TYR A 524 5.32 -12.73 9.55
N GLY A 525 5.26 -14.03 9.27
CA GLY A 525 4.27 -14.92 9.87
C GLY A 525 2.89 -14.74 9.26
N PHE A 526 1.95 -15.60 9.66
CA PHE A 526 0.58 -15.58 9.14
C PHE A 526 -0.34 -14.56 9.85
N ILE A 527 0.24 -13.76 10.75
CA ILE A 527 -0.38 -12.58 11.37
C ILE A 527 0.74 -11.56 11.53
N VAL A 528 0.60 -10.38 10.93
CA VAL A 528 1.57 -9.30 11.06
C VAL A 528 1.39 -8.69 12.46
N LYS A 529 2.27 -9.01 13.41
CA LYS A 529 2.26 -8.46 14.78
C LYS A 529 3.53 -7.71 15.13
N PHE A 530 4.32 -7.36 14.11
CA PHE A 530 5.68 -6.91 14.32
C PHE A 530 5.73 -5.39 14.60
N PRO A 531 6.52 -4.93 15.59
CA PRO A 531 6.74 -3.51 15.95
C PRO A 531 7.00 -2.53 14.80
N PHE A 532 7.62 -2.98 13.71
CA PHE A 532 7.89 -2.17 12.52
C PHE A 532 7.76 -3.04 11.26
N PRO A 533 6.57 -3.13 10.66
CA PRO A 533 6.43 -3.81 9.39
C PRO A 533 7.20 -3.05 8.30
N ASP A 534 7.91 -3.79 7.45
CA ASP A 534 8.25 -3.28 6.12
C ASP A 534 6.97 -3.40 5.30
N TRP A 535 6.32 -2.25 5.10
CA TRP A 535 5.03 -2.19 4.45
C TRP A 535 5.09 -2.70 3.01
N SER A 536 6.15 -2.39 2.26
CA SER A 536 6.35 -2.85 0.88
C SER A 536 6.24 -4.38 0.78
N LEU A 537 6.93 -5.07 1.67
CA LEU A 537 6.92 -6.53 1.72
C LEU A 537 5.66 -7.11 2.37
N ALA A 538 5.12 -6.48 3.40
CA ALA A 538 3.87 -6.88 4.04
C ALA A 538 2.70 -6.86 3.04
N TYR A 539 2.71 -5.92 2.10
CA TYR A 539 1.71 -5.84 1.05
C TYR A 539 1.86 -6.88 -0.05
N LEU A 540 3.10 -7.17 -0.48
CA LEU A 540 3.35 -8.28 -1.37
C LEU A 540 2.83 -9.60 -0.77
N TYR A 541 2.97 -9.75 0.55
CA TYR A 541 2.40 -10.88 1.27
C TYR A 541 0.87 -10.90 1.21
N TYR A 542 0.23 -9.75 1.46
CA TYR A 542 -1.23 -9.62 1.41
C TYR A 542 -1.81 -9.93 0.02
N THR A 543 -1.28 -9.33 -1.04
CA THR A 543 -1.74 -9.56 -2.43
C THR A 543 -1.52 -11.02 -2.84
N SER A 544 -0.41 -11.63 -2.42
CA SER A 544 -0.15 -13.06 -2.65
C SER A 544 -1.15 -13.97 -1.94
N LEU A 545 -1.52 -13.65 -0.68
CA LEU A 545 -2.54 -14.38 0.07
C LEU A 545 -3.92 -14.31 -0.60
N LEU A 546 -4.32 -13.11 -1.05
CA LEU A 546 -5.57 -12.91 -1.79
C LEU A 546 -5.61 -13.75 -3.07
N ASN A 547 -4.56 -13.63 -3.91
CA ASN A 547 -4.44 -14.39 -5.15
C ASN A 547 -4.64 -15.89 -4.91
N GLU A 548 -4.03 -16.40 -3.85
CA GLU A 548 -4.07 -17.82 -3.52
C GLU A 548 -5.40 -18.30 -2.97
N MET A 549 -6.11 -17.49 -2.20
CA MET A 549 -7.46 -17.86 -1.73
C MET A 549 -8.39 -18.08 -2.91
N PHE A 550 -8.39 -17.15 -3.87
CA PHE A 550 -9.22 -17.27 -5.07
C PHE A 550 -8.74 -18.41 -5.97
N LEU A 551 -7.43 -18.58 -6.15
CA LEU A 551 -6.87 -19.70 -6.90
C LEU A 551 -7.31 -21.05 -6.29
N ALA A 552 -7.28 -21.19 -4.97
CA ALA A 552 -7.71 -22.40 -4.27
C ALA A 552 -9.21 -22.66 -4.36
N LEU A 553 -10.05 -21.63 -4.17
CA LEU A 553 -11.51 -21.72 -4.25
C LEU A 553 -11.99 -22.10 -5.66
N PHE A 554 -11.54 -21.37 -6.68
CA PHE A 554 -11.97 -21.59 -8.07
C PHE A 554 -11.43 -22.89 -8.65
N ASN A 555 -10.17 -23.20 -8.40
CA ASN A 555 -9.61 -24.48 -8.86
C ASN A 555 -10.14 -25.69 -8.10
N GLY A 556 -10.69 -25.52 -6.88
CA GLY A 556 -11.29 -26.63 -6.13
C GLY A 556 -12.69 -27.01 -6.56
N LEU A 557 -13.48 -26.05 -7.06
CA LEU A 557 -14.83 -26.28 -7.54
C LEU A 557 -14.87 -26.97 -8.91
N MET A 558 -13.89 -26.73 -9.79
CA MET A 558 -13.89 -27.26 -11.16
C MET A 558 -13.72 -28.78 -11.27
N PRO A 559 -12.78 -29.43 -10.56
CA PRO A 559 -12.69 -30.89 -10.50
C PRO A 559 -13.95 -31.56 -10.00
N LEU A 560 -14.66 -30.94 -9.04
CA LEU A 560 -15.95 -31.42 -8.55
C LEU A 560 -16.99 -31.41 -9.68
N LEU A 561 -17.08 -30.31 -10.45
CA LEU A 561 -18.00 -30.19 -11.58
C LEU A 561 -17.67 -31.18 -12.71
N VAL A 562 -16.39 -31.34 -13.06
CA VAL A 562 -15.93 -32.33 -14.06
C VAL A 562 -16.21 -33.76 -13.58
N PHE A 563 -15.98 -34.05 -12.31
CA PHE A 563 -16.26 -35.36 -11.71
C PHE A 563 -17.76 -35.67 -11.70
N ILE A 564 -18.61 -34.69 -11.32
CA ILE A 564 -20.07 -34.80 -11.40
C ILE A 564 -20.48 -35.09 -12.84
N GLY A 565 -19.98 -34.32 -13.81
CA GLY A 565 -20.26 -34.52 -15.24
C GLY A 565 -19.85 -35.90 -15.76
N LEU A 566 -18.66 -36.39 -15.39
CA LEU A 566 -18.17 -37.72 -15.77
C LEU A 566 -18.98 -38.85 -15.11
N THR A 567 -19.38 -38.68 -13.86
CA THR A 567 -20.20 -39.64 -13.11
C THR A 567 -21.62 -39.72 -13.67
N LEU A 568 -22.20 -38.56 -14.03
CA LEU A 568 -23.47 -38.48 -14.73
C LEU A 568 -23.37 -39.15 -16.10
N LYS A 569 -22.34 -38.84 -16.90
CA LYS A 569 -22.10 -39.45 -18.21
C LYS A 569 -21.97 -40.97 -18.14
N THR A 570 -21.24 -41.51 -17.17
CA THR A 570 -21.10 -42.97 -16.99
C THR A 570 -22.37 -43.63 -16.48
N LYS A 571 -23.15 -42.99 -15.60
CA LYS A 571 -24.49 -43.46 -15.22
C LYS A 571 -25.45 -43.47 -16.40
N ILE A 572 -25.51 -42.37 -17.17
CA ILE A 572 -26.35 -42.25 -18.37
C ILE A 572 -25.95 -43.31 -19.41
N SER A 573 -24.65 -43.52 -19.64
CA SER A 573 -24.17 -44.56 -20.55
C SER A 573 -24.55 -45.98 -20.09
N LYS A 574 -24.50 -46.28 -18.78
CA LYS A 574 -24.95 -47.57 -18.23
C LYS A 574 -26.47 -47.75 -18.33
N ILE A 575 -27.25 -46.69 -18.09
CA ILE A 575 -28.71 -46.69 -18.26
C ILE A 575 -29.06 -46.90 -19.73
N ASN A 576 -28.44 -46.16 -20.65
CA ASN A 576 -28.66 -46.32 -22.09
C ASN A 576 -28.29 -47.72 -22.58
N LYS A 577 -27.19 -48.30 -22.05
CA LYS A 577 -26.80 -49.68 -22.35
C LYS A 577 -27.81 -50.70 -21.80
N ALA A 578 -28.27 -50.53 -20.56
CA ALA A 578 -29.28 -51.41 -19.97
C ALA A 578 -30.64 -51.31 -20.69
N VAL A 579 -31.03 -50.10 -21.11
CA VAL A 579 -32.24 -49.87 -21.93
C VAL A 579 -32.08 -50.51 -23.32
N TYR A 580 -30.92 -50.38 -23.96
CA TYR A 580 -30.62 -51.02 -25.24
C TYR A 580 -30.66 -52.55 -25.14
N GLU A 581 -30.04 -53.13 -24.11
CA GLU A 581 -30.02 -54.57 -23.82
C GLU A 581 -31.40 -55.09 -23.42
N SER A 582 -32.24 -54.29 -22.75
CA SER A 582 -33.65 -54.67 -22.46
C SER A 582 -34.54 -54.68 -23.71
N LYS A 583 -34.15 -53.95 -24.77
CA LYS A 583 -34.87 -53.89 -26.06
C LYS A 583 -34.38 -54.92 -27.08
N HIS A 584 -33.27 -55.62 -26.83
CA HIS A 584 -32.68 -56.59 -27.76
C HIS A 584 -32.44 -57.95 -27.07
N CYS A 585 -33.06 -59.01 -27.61
CA CYS A 585 -32.85 -60.37 -27.11
C CYS A 585 -31.43 -60.87 -27.49
N PRO A 586 -30.60 -61.32 -26.53
CA PRO A 586 -29.21 -61.69 -26.80
C PRO A 586 -29.02 -62.89 -27.74
N GLU A 587 -30.04 -63.75 -27.88
CA GLU A 587 -29.92 -65.01 -28.62
C GLU A 587 -30.36 -64.93 -30.10
N CYS A 588 -31.16 -63.93 -30.49
CA CYS A 588 -31.77 -63.88 -31.82
C CYS A 588 -31.63 -62.56 -32.59
N GLY A 589 -30.97 -61.55 -32.04
CA GLY A 589 -30.59 -60.33 -32.77
C GLY A 589 -31.76 -59.45 -33.26
N HIS A 590 -33.00 -59.74 -32.87
CA HIS A 590 -34.18 -58.95 -33.21
C HIS A 590 -34.68 -58.10 -32.03
N LEU A 591 -35.20 -56.91 -32.36
CA LEU A 591 -35.88 -56.00 -31.44
C LEU A 591 -37.08 -56.70 -30.79
N ASN A 592 -37.20 -56.61 -29.46
CA ASN A 592 -38.36 -57.11 -28.72
C ASN A 592 -39.61 -56.34 -29.18
N LYS A 593 -40.56 -57.03 -29.84
CA LYS A 593 -41.79 -56.44 -30.39
C LYS A 593 -42.94 -56.27 -29.38
N ASP A 594 -42.70 -56.47 -28.08
CA ASP A 594 -43.74 -56.39 -27.05
C ASP A 594 -43.52 -55.26 -26.02
N VAL A 595 -43.37 -54.03 -26.50
CA VAL A 595 -43.69 -52.84 -25.68
C VAL A 595 -44.76 -52.06 -26.43
N LYS A 596 -46.02 -52.39 -26.14
CA LYS A 596 -47.18 -51.64 -26.61
C LYS A 596 -47.17 -50.25 -25.98
N GLY A 597 -47.05 -49.25 -26.85
CA GLY A 597 -47.70 -47.93 -26.79
C GLY A 597 -47.68 -47.18 -25.47
N GLU A 598 -46.72 -46.26 -25.32
CA GLU A 598 -47.02 -44.89 -24.92
C GLU A 598 -46.24 -43.94 -25.85
N ASP A 599 -47.00 -43.02 -26.43
CA ASP A 599 -46.57 -41.99 -27.36
C ASP A 599 -45.72 -40.96 -26.58
N TYR A 600 -44.43 -40.91 -26.86
CA TYR A 600 -43.57 -39.79 -26.45
C TYR A 600 -43.06 -39.11 -27.72
N SER A 601 -44.02 -38.58 -28.49
CA SER A 601 -43.79 -37.55 -29.49
C SER A 601 -43.86 -36.16 -28.84
N ASP A 602 -43.05 -35.93 -27.80
CA ASP A 602 -42.79 -34.57 -27.32
C ASP A 602 -41.51 -34.52 -26.48
N PHE A 603 -40.38 -34.35 -27.16
CA PHE A 603 -39.17 -33.67 -26.66
C PHE A 603 -38.37 -33.24 -27.89
N GLY A 604 -38.97 -32.30 -28.63
CA GLY A 604 -38.21 -31.39 -29.47
C GLY A 604 -37.53 -30.35 -28.58
N ASP A 605 -36.23 -30.18 -28.80
CA ASP A 605 -35.36 -29.09 -28.38
C ASP A 605 -35.28 -28.68 -26.89
N VAL A 606 -34.07 -28.24 -26.52
CA VAL A 606 -33.66 -27.64 -25.24
C VAL A 606 -33.22 -28.63 -24.15
N VAL A 607 -31.91 -28.91 -24.07
CA VAL A 607 -30.90 -28.41 -23.09
C VAL A 607 -29.54 -28.99 -23.43
#